data_AF-A0A8S7IQE6-F1
#
_entry.id   AF-A0A8S7IQE6-F1
#
_cell.length_a   1.000
_cell.length_b   1.000
_cell.length_c   1.000
_cell.angle_alpha   90.00
_cell.angle_beta   90.00
_cell.angle_gamma   90.00
#
_symmetry.space_group_name_H-M   'P 1'
#
loop_
_entity.id
_entity.type
_entity.pdbx_description
1 polymer ?
#
loop_
_entity_poly.entity_id
_entity_poly.type
_entity_poly.pdbx_seq_one_letter_code
_entity_poly.pdbx_strand_id
1 'polypeptide(L)'
;MITHYDIKMEMQKLKEVLSVEGVNIPSLLQVIKPGTYVFLWVLLWPTFLRLVSVKSDVRDVGFDICASGMMGFLLFVAITNGMMLYLAIPDSFRKDSKIINFMYSKSKTYILLFLIV
;
A
#
# COMPACT_ATOMS: atom_id res chain seq x y z
N MET A 1 15.37 -12.25 11.23
CA MET A 1 15.88 -12.61 9.89
C MET A 1 15.05 -13.77 9.37
N ILE A 2 14.63 -13.77 8.11
CA ILE A 2 13.86 -14.86 7.52
C ILE A 2 14.79 -15.71 6.67
N THR A 3 14.73 -17.03 6.81
CA THR A 3 15.55 -17.96 6.04
C THR A 3 14.78 -18.57 4.86
N HIS A 4 15.50 -19.11 3.87
CA HIS A 4 14.86 -19.85 2.76
C HIS A 4 14.03 -21.04 3.23
N TYR A 5 14.39 -21.66 4.35
CA TYR A 5 13.63 -22.76 4.94
C TYR A 5 12.27 -22.28 5.45
N ASP A 6 12.23 -21.14 6.17
CA ASP A 6 10.99 -20.54 6.67
C ASP A 6 10.02 -20.23 5.53
N ILE A 7 10.54 -19.69 4.42
CA ILE A 7 9.76 -19.38 3.22
C ILE A 7 9.12 -20.64 2.62
N LYS A 8 9.89 -21.72 2.49
CA LYS A 8 9.39 -22.98 1.93
C LYS A 8 8.31 -23.61 2.83
N MET A 9 8.52 -23.59 4.14
CA MET A 9 7.56 -24.12 5.11
C MET A 9 6.27 -23.30 5.13
N GLU A 10 6.34 -21.97 5.12
CA GLU A 10 5.15 -21.12 5.07
C GLU A 10 4.37 -21.25 3.76
N MET A 11 5.05 -21.44 2.62
CA MET A 11 4.36 -21.75 1.35
C MET A 11 3.56 -23.05 1.41
N GLN A 12 4.10 -24.09 2.05
CA GLN A 12 3.38 -25.36 2.23
C GLN A 12 2.15 -25.17 3.12
N LYS A 13 2.29 -24.45 4.24
CA LYS A 13 1.17 -24.11 5.12
C LYS A 13 0.11 -23.27 4.43
N LEU A 14 0.51 -22.29 3.62
CA LEU A 14 -0.42 -21.46 2.85
C LEU A 14 -1.24 -22.32 1.88
N LYS A 15 -0.60 -23.25 1.18
CA LYS A 15 -1.28 -24.18 0.27
C LYS A 15 -2.31 -25.05 0.99
N GLU A 16 -1.96 -25.54 2.18
CA GLU A 16 -2.85 -26.33 3.02
C GLU A 16 -4.07 -25.52 3.48
N VAL A 17 -3.86 -24.32 4.03
CA VAL A 17 -4.95 -23.43 4.47
C VAL A 17 -5.85 -23.03 3.31
N LEU A 18 -5.29 -22.69 2.15
CA LEU A 18 -6.06 -22.39 0.93
C LEU A 18 -6.90 -23.59 0.45
N SER A 19 -6.44 -24.83 0.66
CA SER A 19 -7.18 -26.04 0.30
C SER A 19 -8.38 -26.28 1.22
N VAL A 20 -8.36 -25.76 2.44
CA VAL A 20 -9.39 -25.99 3.47
C VAL A 20 -10.37 -24.82 3.54
N GLU A 21 -9.84 -23.60 3.69
CA GLU A 21 -10.63 -22.37 3.89
C GLU A 21 -10.99 -21.69 2.56
N GLY A 22 -10.31 -22.03 1.46
CA GLY A 22 -10.47 -21.35 0.18
C GLY A 22 -9.82 -19.97 0.16
N VAL A 23 -10.10 -19.19 -0.89
CA VAL A 23 -9.62 -17.81 -1.04
C VAL A 23 -10.65 -16.88 -0.42
N ASN A 24 -10.20 -15.93 0.40
CA ASN A 24 -11.09 -14.90 0.92
C ASN A 24 -11.45 -13.92 -0.21
N ILE A 25 -12.72 -13.59 -0.40
CA ILE A 25 -13.13 -12.64 -1.45
C ILE A 25 -13.18 -11.25 -0.82
N PRO A 26 -12.20 -10.37 -1.08
CA PRO A 26 -12.17 -9.07 -0.44
C PRO A 26 -13.22 -8.14 -1.03
N SER A 27 -13.86 -7.34 -0.17
CA SER A 27 -14.75 -6.28 -0.64
C SER A 27 -13.96 -5.17 -1.34
N LEU A 28 -14.41 -4.74 -2.52
CA LEU A 28 -13.73 -3.71 -3.30
C LEU A 28 -13.51 -2.40 -2.51
N LEU A 29 -14.48 -2.01 -1.68
CA LEU A 29 -14.37 -0.83 -0.83
C LEU A 29 -13.24 -0.92 0.21
N GLN A 30 -12.96 -2.10 0.75
CA GLN A 30 -11.84 -2.28 1.69
C GLN A 30 -10.49 -2.18 0.98
N VAL A 31 -10.41 -2.69 -0.25
CA VAL A 31 -9.19 -2.68 -1.07
C VAL A 31 -8.84 -1.28 -1.55
N ILE A 32 -9.86 -0.49 -1.93
CA ILE A 32 -9.70 0.85 -2.52
C ILE A 32 -9.33 1.91 -1.47
N LYS A 33 -9.90 1.84 -0.26
CA LYS A 33 -9.68 2.78 0.85
C LYS A 33 -8.22 3.21 1.03
N PRO A 34 -7.25 2.30 1.26
CA PRO A 34 -5.85 2.67 1.48
C PRO A 34 -5.24 3.39 0.26
N GLY A 35 -5.55 2.93 -0.95
CA GLY A 35 -5.10 3.59 -2.18
C GLY A 35 -5.63 5.01 -2.28
N THR A 36 -6.92 5.22 -1.98
CA THR A 36 -7.55 6.55 -2.05
C THR A 36 -6.94 7.53 -1.06
N TYR A 37 -6.60 7.10 0.16
CA TYR A 37 -5.94 7.99 1.12
C TYR A 37 -4.56 8.46 0.62
N VAL A 38 -3.75 7.56 0.05
CA VAL A 38 -2.44 7.91 -0.52
C VAL A 38 -2.59 8.82 -1.73
N PHE A 39 -3.56 8.54 -2.60
CA PHE A 39 -3.86 9.39 -3.77
C PHE A 39 -4.20 10.82 -3.36
N LEU A 40 -5.12 10.97 -2.40
CA LEU A 40 -5.52 12.28 -1.90
C LEU A 40 -4.36 12.98 -1.20
N TRP A 41 -3.54 12.27 -0.43
CA TRP A 41 -2.34 12.84 0.19
C TRP A 41 -1.37 13.40 -0.85
N VAL A 42 -1.03 12.62 -1.88
CA VAL A 42 -0.11 13.02 -2.95
C VAL A 42 -0.66 14.21 -3.74
N LEU A 43 -1.97 14.28 -3.97
CA LEU A 43 -2.61 15.42 -4.64
C LEU A 43 -2.66 16.69 -3.77
N LEU A 44 -3.04 16.54 -2.51
CA LEU A 44 -3.26 17.67 -1.61
C LEU A 44 -1.95 18.31 -1.15
N TRP A 45 -0.88 17.51 -0.99
CA TRP A 45 0.38 18.00 -0.43
C TRP A 45 1.07 19.08 -1.29
N PRO A 46 1.30 18.91 -2.61
CA PRO A 46 1.85 19.95 -3.47
C PRO A 46 0.90 21.16 -3.58
N THR A 47 -0.41 20.90 -3.62
CA THR A 47 -1.44 21.95 -3.68
C THR A 47 -1.39 22.83 -2.43
N PHE A 48 -1.22 22.24 -1.25
CA PHE A 48 -1.06 22.95 0.02
C PHE A 48 0.25 23.75 0.08
N LEU A 49 1.38 23.14 -0.27
CA LEU A 49 2.69 23.84 -0.29
C LEU A 49 2.69 25.04 -1.25
N ARG A 50 2.02 24.89 -2.39
CA ARG A 50 1.85 25.96 -3.38
C ARG A 50 0.92 27.07 -2.87
N LEU A 51 -0.13 26.74 -2.11
CA LEU A 51 -1.03 27.73 -1.49
C LEU A 51 -0.32 28.57 -0.42
N VAL A 52 0.64 27.99 0.30
CA VAL A 52 1.48 28.70 1.29
C VAL A 52 2.61 29.51 0.62
N SER A 53 2.94 29.23 -0.64
CA SER A 53 4.03 29.89 -1.36
C SER A 53 3.59 31.18 -2.08
N VAL A 54 4.29 32.29 -1.81
CA VAL A 54 3.93 33.68 -2.24
C VAL A 54 4.10 33.95 -3.75
N LYS A 55 4.86 33.12 -4.48
CA LYS A 55 5.05 33.25 -5.94
C LYS A 55 4.45 32.06 -6.66
N SER A 56 3.31 32.26 -7.33
CA SER A 56 2.66 31.21 -8.12
C SER A 56 2.38 31.74 -9.52
N ASP A 57 3.19 31.32 -10.50
CA ASP A 57 2.80 31.40 -11.91
C ASP A 57 1.77 30.29 -12.18
N VAL A 58 0.60 30.67 -12.68
CA VAL A 58 -0.56 29.78 -12.89
C VAL A 58 -0.25 28.59 -13.80
N ARG A 59 0.71 28.76 -14.72
CA ARG A 59 1.09 27.69 -15.68
C ARG A 59 1.87 26.56 -15.00
N ASP A 60 2.79 26.91 -14.12
CA ASP A 60 3.60 25.94 -13.37
C ASP A 60 2.75 25.21 -12.31
N VAL A 61 1.69 25.86 -11.81
CA VAL A 61 0.75 25.25 -10.85
C VAL A 61 -0.04 24.12 -11.51
N GLY A 62 -0.56 24.36 -12.72
CA GLY A 62 -1.31 23.34 -13.44
C GLY A 62 -0.47 22.11 -13.80
N PHE A 63 0.79 22.31 -14.17
CA PHE A 63 1.70 21.21 -14.50
C PHE A 63 2.02 20.34 -13.28
N ASP A 64 2.35 20.94 -12.14
CA ASP A 64 2.66 20.21 -10.90
C ASP A 64 1.47 19.39 -10.39
N ILE A 65 0.27 19.96 -10.40
CA ILE A 65 -0.95 19.27 -9.97
C ILE A 65 -1.23 18.09 -10.90
N CYS A 66 -1.08 18.27 -12.21
CA CYS A 66 -1.29 17.21 -13.19
C CYS A 66 -0.26 16.07 -13.03
N ALA A 67 1.02 16.41 -12.90
CA ALA A 67 2.09 15.44 -12.68
C ALA A 67 1.90 14.67 -11.37
N SER A 68 1.56 15.37 -10.29
CA SER A 68 1.23 14.77 -9.00
C SER A 68 0.00 13.86 -9.09
N GLY A 69 -1.06 14.29 -9.79
CA GLY A 69 -2.26 13.49 -9.99
C GLY A 69 -2.00 12.20 -10.76
N MET A 70 -1.19 12.27 -11.82
CA MET A 70 -0.80 11.08 -12.57
C MET A 70 0.01 10.11 -11.70
N MET A 71 1.01 10.61 -10.96
CA MET A 71 1.81 9.78 -10.07
C MET A 71 0.97 9.18 -8.94
N GLY A 72 0.09 9.97 -8.33
CA GLY A 72 -0.85 9.52 -7.33
C GLY A 72 -1.77 8.42 -7.87
N PHE A 73 -2.26 8.54 -9.11
CA PHE A 73 -3.13 7.54 -9.71
C PHE A 73 -2.39 6.21 -9.95
N LEU A 74 -1.13 6.25 -10.39
CA LEU A 74 -0.30 5.05 -10.51
C LEU A 74 -0.11 4.36 -9.15
N LEU A 75 0.18 5.13 -8.11
CA LEU A 75 0.28 4.62 -6.73
C LEU A 75 -1.05 4.04 -6.25
N PHE A 76 -2.18 4.69 -6.56
CA PHE A 76 -3.53 4.21 -6.24
C PHE A 76 -3.77 2.81 -6.83
N VAL A 77 -3.49 2.63 -8.12
CA VAL A 77 -3.65 1.34 -8.80
C VAL A 77 -2.73 0.29 -8.20
N ALA A 78 -1.46 0.62 -7.96
CA ALA A 78 -0.49 -0.30 -7.38
C ALA A 78 -0.90 -0.77 -5.97
N ILE A 79 -1.33 0.16 -5.11
CA ILE A 79 -1.77 -0.15 -3.74
C ILE A 79 -3.05 -0.98 -3.78
N THR A 80 -4.02 -0.61 -4.60
CA THR A 80 -5.30 -1.33 -4.75
C THR A 80 -5.04 -2.78 -5.19
N ASN A 81 -4.18 -2.98 -6.20
CA ASN A 81 -3.82 -4.33 -6.66
C ASN A 81 -3.08 -5.14 -5.57
N GLY A 82 -2.14 -4.52 -4.86
CA GLY A 82 -1.43 -5.18 -3.75
C GLY A 82 -2.36 -5.58 -2.60
N MET A 83 -3.30 -4.69 -2.25
CA MET A 83 -4.28 -4.94 -1.20
C MET A 83 -5.31 -6.01 -1.59
N MET A 84 -5.66 -6.10 -2.88
CA MET A 84 -6.53 -7.16 -3.38
C MET A 84 -5.89 -8.52 -3.16
N LEU A 85 -4.62 -8.67 -3.53
CA LEU A 85 -3.86 -9.91 -3.32
C LEU A 85 -3.66 -10.21 -1.84
N TYR A 86 -3.35 -9.20 -1.03
CA TYR A 86 -3.16 -9.37 0.41
C TYR A 86 -4.44 -9.84 1.12
N LEU A 87 -5.56 -9.19 0.85
CA LEU A 87 -6.84 -9.52 1.50
C LEU A 87 -7.44 -10.84 0.97
N ALA A 88 -7.02 -11.29 -0.21
CA ALA A 88 -7.40 -12.60 -0.76
C ALA A 88 -6.81 -13.77 0.05
N ILE A 89 -5.70 -13.54 0.76
CA ILE A 89 -5.11 -14.53 1.66
C ILE A 89 -6.04 -14.73 2.88
N PRO A 90 -6.30 -15.98 3.30
CA PRO A 90 -7.09 -16.26 4.50
C PRO A 90 -6.59 -15.53 5.75
N ASP A 91 -7.51 -15.05 6.58
CA ASP A 91 -7.20 -14.27 7.79
C ASP A 91 -6.37 -15.05 8.82
N SER A 92 -6.60 -16.36 8.91
CA SER A 92 -5.86 -17.32 9.75
C SER A 92 -4.36 -17.25 9.42
N PHE A 93 -4.01 -17.41 8.15
CA PHE A 93 -2.64 -17.35 7.68
C PHE A 93 -2.03 -15.95 7.81
N ARG A 94 -2.80 -14.88 7.55
CA ARG A 94 -2.30 -13.50 7.64
C ARG A 94 -1.82 -13.12 9.05
N LYS A 95 -2.48 -13.63 10.09
CA LYS A 95 -2.13 -13.32 11.49
C LYS A 95 -0.96 -14.17 12.01
N ASP A 96 -0.87 -15.41 11.55
CA ASP A 96 0.12 -16.38 12.05
C ASP A 96 1.43 -16.39 11.24
N SER A 97 1.42 -15.90 10.00
CA SER A 97 2.61 -15.86 9.14
C SER A 97 3.69 -14.93 9.70
N LYS A 98 4.88 -15.49 9.92
CA LYS A 98 6.07 -14.74 10.32
C LYS A 98 6.56 -13.87 9.17
N ILE A 99 6.41 -14.30 7.92
CA ILE A 99 6.79 -13.53 6.73
C ILE A 99 5.95 -12.27 6.62
N ILE A 100 4.63 -12.38 6.76
CA ILE A 100 3.71 -11.24 6.71
C ILE A 100 4.01 -10.26 7.84
N ASN A 101 4.18 -10.74 9.07
CA ASN A 101 4.53 -9.88 10.21
C ASN A 101 5.88 -9.18 10.04
N PHE A 102 6.88 -9.86 9.48
CA PHE A 102 8.18 -9.26 9.20
C PHE A 102 8.08 -8.16 8.13
N MET A 103 7.36 -8.42 7.03
CA MET A 103 7.12 -7.44 5.98
C MET A 103 6.34 -6.22 6.50
N TYR A 104 5.33 -6.45 7.33
CA TYR A 104 4.54 -5.40 7.97
C TYR A 104 5.40 -4.54 8.90
N SER A 105 6.19 -5.16 9.77
CA SER A 105 7.09 -4.47 10.70
C SER A 105 8.10 -3.59 9.95
N LYS A 106 8.75 -4.12 8.91
CA LYS A 106 9.67 -3.32 8.07
C LYS A 106 8.97 -2.16 7.37
N SER A 107 7.79 -2.40 6.81
CA SER A 107 7.03 -1.36 6.11
C SER A 107 6.64 -0.24 7.07
N LYS A 108 6.20 -0.57 8.28
CA LYS A 108 5.89 0.42 9.33
C LYS A 108 7.12 1.26 9.68
N THR A 109 8.28 0.65 9.85
CA THR A 109 9.53 1.38 10.11
C THR A 109 9.89 2.32 8.96
N TYR A 110 9.78 1.87 7.71
CA TYR A 110 10.07 2.73 6.55
C TYR A 110 9.10 3.90 6.42
N ILE A 111 7.81 3.68 6.66
CA ILE A 111 6.81 4.77 6.65
C ILE A 111 7.11 5.77 7.77
N LEU A 112 7.44 5.30 8.97
CA LEU A 112 7.82 6.19 10.08
C LEU A 112 9.07 7.01 9.77
N LEU A 113 10.10 6.38 9.18
CA LEU A 113 11.30 7.10 8.75
C LEU A 113 10.97 8.15 7.67
N PHE A 114 10.13 7.80 6.69
CA PHE A 114 9.69 8.73 5.66
C PHE A 114 8.89 9.92 6.21
N LEU A 115 8.13 9.75 7.29
CA LEU A 115 7.39 10.84 7.91
C LEU A 115 8.25 11.76 8.78
N ILE A 116 9.41 11.28 9.26
CA ILE A 116 10.35 12.05 10.09
C ILE A 116 11.32 12.87 9.22
N VAL A 117 11.72 12.34 8.06
CA VAL A 117 12.64 12.96 7.10
C VAL A 117 11.90 13.92 6.18
#